data_AF-A0A382K484-F1
#
_entry.id   AF-A0A382K484-F1
#
_cell.length_a   1.000
_cell.length_b   1.000
_cell.length_c   1.000
_cell.angle_alpha   90.00
_cell.angle_beta   90.00
_cell.angle_gamma   90.00
#
_symmetry.space_group_name_H-M   'P 1'
#
loop_
_entity.id
_entity.type
_entity.pdbx_description
1 polymer ?
#
loop_
_entity_poly.entity_id
_entity_poly.type
_entity_poly.pdbx_seq_one_letter_code
_entity_poly.pdbx_strand_id
1 'polypeptide(L)'
;MQTLNFMKLSDSTLAVLKNFAGINNSILVKKGNQLRTISVAKNILAEAEIPEDFPRDVAIYDLNQFLNGLSLHQDPNLDFTEDSHITIKEGRRRVKYFYADPQVIIAPPEKEINLPTQE
;
A
#
# COMPACT_ATOMS: atom_id res chain seq x y z
N MET A 1 5.74 -13.21 -19.55
CA MET A 1 5.30 -11.81 -19.42
C MET A 1 6.21 -11.14 -18.42
N GLN A 2 6.96 -10.10 -18.79
CA GLN A 2 7.79 -9.36 -17.84
C GLN A 2 6.86 -8.65 -16.84
N THR A 3 6.97 -8.99 -15.57
CA THR A 3 6.29 -8.26 -14.50
C THR A 3 6.90 -6.86 -14.45
N LEU A 4 6.10 -5.83 -14.65
CA LEU A 4 6.59 -4.45 -14.52
C LEU A 4 6.83 -4.20 -13.02
N ASN A 5 8.09 -4.14 -12.61
CA ASN A 5 8.48 -3.76 -11.25
C ASN A 5 8.33 -2.25 -10.99
N PHE A 6 7.75 -1.52 -11.95
CA PHE A 6 7.61 -0.07 -11.92
C PHE A 6 6.13 0.31 -11.95
N MET A 7 5.72 1.22 -11.07
CA MET A 7 4.37 1.75 -11.09
C MET A 7 4.34 3.22 -10.67
N LYS A 8 3.30 3.93 -11.11
CA LYS A 8 2.90 5.22 -10.57
C LYS A 8 1.54 5.06 -9.92
N LEU A 9 1.36 5.64 -8.74
CA LEU A 9 0.07 5.60 -8.05
C LEU A 9 -0.78 6.78 -8.52
N SER A 10 -2.00 6.50 -8.95
CA SER A 10 -3.01 7.51 -9.25
C SER A 10 -3.43 8.28 -8.00
N ASP A 11 -3.98 9.47 -8.21
CA ASP A 11 -4.55 10.29 -7.14
C ASP A 11 -5.64 9.56 -6.36
N SER A 12 -6.44 8.72 -7.03
CA SER A 12 -7.44 7.87 -6.39
C SER A 12 -6.80 6.87 -5.43
N THR A 13 -5.71 6.23 -5.84
CA THR A 13 -5.00 5.26 -4.99
C THR A 13 -4.33 5.95 -3.81
N LEU A 14 -3.74 7.12 -4.03
CA LEU A 14 -3.19 7.94 -2.94
C LEU A 14 -4.27 8.38 -1.94
N ALA A 15 -5.47 8.74 -2.42
CA ALA A 15 -6.60 9.09 -1.56
C ALA A 15 -7.09 7.89 -0.72
N VAL A 16 -7.20 6.70 -1.32
CA VAL A 16 -7.53 5.46 -0.62
C VAL A 16 -6.49 5.17 0.47
N LEU A 17 -5.20 5.18 0.13
CA LEU A 17 -4.12 4.96 1.09
C LEU A 17 -4.14 6.01 2.22
N LYS A 18 -4.45 7.28 1.91
CA LYS A 18 -4.57 8.33 2.92
C LYS A 18 -5.75 8.11 3.87
N ASN A 19 -6.89 7.66 3.35
CA ASN A 19 -8.03 7.25 4.18
C ASN A 19 -7.66 6.05 5.07
N PHE A 20 -7.00 5.04 4.50
CA PHE A 20 -6.59 3.84 5.22
C PHE A 20 -5.59 4.14 6.34
N ALA A 21 -4.70 5.12 6.15
CA ALA A 21 -3.79 5.59 7.19
C ALA A 21 -4.50 6.14 8.44
N GLY A 22 -5.76 6.59 8.30
CA GLY A 22 -6.62 6.97 9.42
C GLY A 22 -7.27 5.80 10.16
N ILE A 23 -7.33 4.62 9.53
CA ILE A 23 -7.85 3.38 10.13
C ILE A 23 -6.71 2.63 10.84
N ASN A 24 -5.58 2.48 10.16
CA ASN A 24 -4.37 1.87 10.66
C ASN A 24 -3.16 2.53 10.00
N ASN A 25 -2.22 3.02 10.80
CA ASN A 25 -1.03 3.68 10.25
C ASN A 25 -0.08 2.69 9.55
N SER A 26 -0.32 1.39 9.65
CA SER A 26 0.42 0.35 8.95
C SER A 26 -0.48 -0.36 7.93
N ILE A 27 0.11 -0.89 6.86
CA ILE A 27 -0.61 -1.67 5.84
C ILE A 27 0.26 -2.78 5.27
N LEU A 28 -0.35 -3.95 5.05
CA LEU A 28 0.23 -5.04 4.28
C LEU A 28 -0.51 -5.07 2.94
N VAL A 29 0.10 -4.46 1.92
CA VAL A 29 -0.39 -4.51 0.55
C VAL A 29 -0.04 -5.88 -0.01
N LYS A 30 -1.04 -6.59 -0.55
CA LYS A 30 -0.83 -7.84 -1.26
C LYS A 30 -0.61 -7.57 -2.74
N LYS A 31 0.11 -8.48 -3.42
CA LYS A 31 0.22 -8.46 -4.88
C LYS A 31 -1.17 -8.39 -5.52
N GLY A 32 -1.31 -7.56 -6.57
CA GLY A 32 -2.57 -7.34 -7.27
C GLY A 32 -3.13 -5.94 -7.04
N ASN A 33 -4.44 -5.76 -7.25
CA ASN A 33 -5.10 -4.46 -7.30
C ASN A 33 -6.11 -4.21 -6.16
N GLN A 34 -6.05 -5.01 -5.09
CA GLN A 34 -6.94 -4.87 -3.93
C GLN A 34 -6.15 -4.39 -2.70
N LEU A 35 -6.56 -3.25 -2.16
CA LEU A 35 -6.08 -2.74 -0.88
C LEU A 35 -7.06 -3.11 0.23
N ARG A 36 -6.54 -3.56 1.36
CA ARG A 36 -7.33 -3.90 2.55
C ARG A 36 -6.65 -3.37 3.81
N THR A 37 -7.43 -2.86 4.76
CA THR A 37 -6.92 -2.41 6.06
C THR A 37 -7.89 -2.76 7.18
N ILE A 38 -7.38 -2.96 8.39
CA ILE A 38 -8.18 -3.18 9.59
C ILE A 38 -7.63 -2.32 10.73
N SER A 39 -8.50 -1.73 11.53
CA SER A 39 -8.08 -0.98 12.71
C SER A 39 -7.34 -1.88 13.71
N VAL A 40 -6.47 -1.30 14.53
CA VAL A 40 -5.76 -2.03 15.60
C VAL A 40 -6.75 -2.69 16.57
N ALA A 41 -7.88 -2.02 16.84
CA ALA A 41 -8.98 -2.55 17.66
C ALA A 41 -9.83 -3.62 16.96
N LYS A 42 -9.56 -3.92 15.68
CA LYS A 42 -10.24 -4.93 14.85
C LYS A 42 -11.75 -4.75 14.72
N ASN A 43 -12.19 -3.50 14.66
CA ASN A 43 -13.61 -3.13 14.58
C ASN A 43 -13.97 -2.31 13.33
N ILE A 44 -12.98 -1.83 12.57
CA ILE A 44 -13.17 -1.16 11.28
C ILE A 44 -12.37 -1.95 10.26
N LEU A 45 -13.05 -2.44 9.22
CA LEU A 45 -12.46 -3.08 8.05
C LEU A 45 -12.81 -2.23 6.84
N ALA A 46 -11.83 -1.96 5.99
CA ALA A 46 -12.04 -1.28 4.72
C ALA A 46 -11.28 -1.97 3.60
N GLU A 47 -11.89 -2.00 2.42
CA GLU A 47 -11.37 -2.64 1.22
C GLU A 47 -11.64 -1.73 0.02
N ALA A 48 -10.71 -1.69 -0.93
CA ALA A 48 -10.84 -0.91 -2.14
C ALA A 48 -10.08 -1.57 -3.28
N GLU A 49 -10.71 -1.64 -4.45
CA GLU A 49 -10.02 -1.95 -5.70
C GLU A 49 -9.39 -0.67 -6.26
N ILE A 50 -8.18 -0.77 -6.78
CA ILE A 50 -7.40 0.34 -7.35
C ILE A 50 -7.06 0.06 -8.82
N PRO A 51 -6.77 1.09 -9.63
CA PRO A 51 -6.44 0.89 -11.04
C PRO A 51 -5.05 0.28 -11.29
N GLU A 52 -4.16 0.29 -10.29
CA GLU A 52 -2.83 -0.31 -10.43
C GLU A 52 -2.76 -1.76 -9.91
N ASP A 53 -1.79 -2.52 -10.42
CA ASP A 53 -1.47 -3.88 -9.98
C ASP A 53 -0.10 -3.87 -9.27
N PHE A 54 -0.10 -4.02 -7.94
CA PHE A 54 1.14 -4.13 -7.17
C PHE A 54 1.86 -5.42 -7.55
N PRO A 55 3.15 -5.37 -7.93
CA PRO A 55 3.85 -6.54 -8.46
C PRO A 55 4.19 -7.60 -7.39
N ARG A 56 4.12 -7.22 -6.11
CA ARG A 56 4.51 -8.03 -4.95
C ARG A 56 3.80 -7.58 -3.68
N ASP A 57 3.89 -8.41 -2.64
CA ASP A 57 3.51 -8.02 -1.28
C ASP A 57 4.47 -6.95 -0.75
N VAL A 58 3.91 -5.95 -0.08
CA VAL A 58 4.61 -4.78 0.47
C VAL A 58 4.08 -4.48 1.87
N ALA A 59 4.97 -4.51 2.86
CA ALA A 59 4.65 -4.15 4.23
C ALA A 59 5.14 -2.73 4.53
N ILE A 60 4.22 -1.83 4.88
CA ILE A 60 4.49 -0.43 5.21
C ILE A 60 4.12 -0.22 6.68
N TYR A 61 5.10 0.09 7.52
CA TYR A 61 4.89 0.32 8.96
C TYR A 61 4.26 1.68 9.26
N ASP A 62 4.72 2.73 8.57
CA ASP A 62 4.21 4.09 8.72
C ASP A 62 3.74 4.63 7.37
N LEU A 63 2.44 4.45 7.10
CA LEU A 63 1.78 4.82 5.86
C LEU A 63 1.74 6.34 5.70
N ASN A 64 1.60 7.10 6.77
CA ASN A 64 1.70 8.55 6.69
C ASN A 64 3.12 9.00 6.30
N GLN A 65 4.18 8.39 6.85
CA GLN A 65 5.55 8.67 6.43
C GLN A 65 5.77 8.31 4.95
N PHE A 66 5.28 7.16 4.51
CA PHE A 66 5.37 6.75 3.10
C PHE A 66 4.68 7.77 2.17
N LEU A 67 3.43 8.13 2.45
CA LEU A 67 2.66 9.10 1.66
C LEU A 67 3.31 10.49 1.66
N ASN A 68 3.85 10.94 2.79
CA ASN A 68 4.60 12.19 2.87
C ASN A 68 5.89 12.14 2.04
N GLY A 69 6.57 10.99 1.98
CA GLY A 69 7.75 10.81 1.12
C GLY A 69 7.41 10.88 -0.38
N LEU A 70 6.24 10.38 -0.76
CA LEU A 70 5.74 10.49 -2.14
C LEU A 70 5.43 11.94 -2.52
N SER A 71 4.75 12.69 -1.64
CA SER A 71 4.32 14.07 -1.93
C SER A 71 5.47 15.09 -2.09
N LEU A 72 6.70 14.72 -1.72
CA LEU A 72 7.92 15.51 -2.00
C LEU A 72 8.37 15.46 -3.47
N HIS A 73 7.67 14.70 -4.30
CA HIS A 73 7.87 14.51 -5.73
C HIS A 73 6.57 14.87 -6.47
N GLN A 74 6.67 15.39 -7.68
CA GLN A 74 5.52 15.75 -8.51
C GLN A 74 4.92 14.51 -9.21
N ASP A 75 5.78 13.64 -9.73
CA ASP A 75 5.37 12.47 -10.50
C ASP A 75 6.35 11.29 -10.29
N PRO A 76 6.43 10.76 -9.05
CA PRO A 76 7.39 9.72 -8.71
C PRO A 76 7.04 8.38 -9.35
N ASN A 77 8.04 7.70 -9.89
CA ASN A 77 7.96 6.30 -10.27
C ASN A 77 8.46 5.42 -9.12
N LEU A 78 7.67 4.40 -8.74
CA LEU A 78 8.01 3.45 -7.69
C LEU A 78 8.64 2.21 -8.32
N ASP A 79 9.80 1.81 -7.82
CA ASP A 79 10.51 0.62 -8.25
C ASP A 79 10.55 -0.41 -7.11
N PHE A 80 9.94 -1.58 -7.37
CA PHE A 80 9.78 -2.70 -6.44
C PHE A 80 10.77 -3.85 -6.69
N THR A 81 11.79 -3.61 -7.52
CA THR A 81 12.79 -4.64 -7.89
C THR A 81 13.52 -5.21 -6.68
N GLU A 82 13.77 -4.39 -5.67
CA GLU A 82 14.50 -4.79 -4.46
C GLU A 82 13.57 -5.42 -3.43
N ASP A 83 14.02 -6.51 -2.81
CA ASP A 83 13.25 -7.24 -1.79
C ASP A 83 13.13 -6.51 -0.46
N SER A 84 14.01 -5.53 -0.21
CA SER A 84 14.12 -4.85 1.08
C SER A 84 13.46 -3.46 1.11
N HIS A 85 13.21 -2.84 -0.04
CA HIS A 85 12.69 -1.48 -0.11
C HIS A 85 12.04 -1.15 -1.45
N ILE A 86 11.20 -0.13 -1.44
CA ILE A 86 10.76 0.59 -2.65
C ILE A 86 11.78 1.68 -2.93
N THR A 87 12.22 1.80 -4.19
CA THR A 87 12.93 3.00 -4.63
C THR A 87 11.96 3.98 -5.28
N ILE A 88 11.80 5.16 -4.68
CA ILE A 88 11.01 6.27 -5.22
C ILE A 88 11.92 7.11 -6.12
N LYS A 89 11.54 7.26 -7.40
CA LYS A 89 12.38 7.85 -8.46
C LYS A 89 11.69 9.04 -9.13
N GLU A 90 12.38 10.17 -9.23
CA GLU A 90 11.95 11.31 -10.06
C GLU A 90 13.19 11.96 -10.70
N GLY A 91 13.32 11.88 -12.03
CA GLY A 91 14.52 12.33 -12.73
C GLY A 91 15.79 11.67 -12.18
N ARG A 92 16.68 12.47 -11.55
CA ARG A 92 17.91 12.00 -10.86
C ARG A 92 17.73 11.73 -9.36
N ARG A 93 16.62 12.17 -8.76
CA ARG A 93 16.34 12.00 -7.32
C ARG A 93 15.93 10.55 -7.04
N ARG A 94 16.48 9.97 -5.98
CA ARG A 94 16.21 8.61 -5.52
C ARG A 94 16.06 8.60 -4.01
N VAL A 95 14.98 8.04 -3.51
CA VAL A 95 14.76 7.80 -2.07
C VAL A 95 14.41 6.32 -1.88
N LYS A 96 14.97 5.71 -0.84
CA LYS A 96 14.63 4.33 -0.46
C LYS A 96 13.63 4.37 0.69
N TYR A 97 12.54 3.64 0.56
CA TYR A 97 11.61 3.38 1.64
C TYR A 97 11.65 1.89 1.97
N PHE A 98 12.20 1.54 3.14
CA PHE A 98 12.38 0.15 3.54
C PHE A 98 11.05 -0.49 3.96
N TYR A 99 10.85 -1.74 3.55
CA TYR A 99 9.70 -2.51 3.99
C TYR A 99 9.82 -2.85 5.48
N ALA A 100 8.67 -3.03 6.10
CA ALA A 100 8.57 -3.62 7.43
C ALA A 100 8.63 -5.16 7.34
N ASP A 101 8.86 -5.83 8.47
CA ASP A 101 8.54 -7.24 8.57
C ASP A 101 7.00 -7.42 8.50
N PRO A 102 6.46 -8.25 7.60
CA PRO A 102 5.02 -8.48 7.53
C PRO A 102 4.39 -8.93 8.85
N GLN A 103 5.15 -9.61 9.72
CA GLN A 103 4.67 -10.11 11.02
C GLN A 103 4.36 -8.99 12.02
N VAL A 104 4.90 -7.78 11.82
CA VAL A 104 4.60 -6.63 12.70
C VAL A 104 3.38 -5.81 12.25
N ILE A 105 2.76 -6.18 11.13
CA ILE A 105 1.62 -5.47 10.56
C ILE A 105 0.31 -6.16 10.97
N ILE A 106 -0.58 -5.41 11.61
CA ILE A 106 -1.94 -5.88 11.87
C ILE A 106 -2.72 -5.77 10.55
N ALA A 107 -2.91 -6.90 9.87
CA ALA A 107 -3.62 -6.97 8.61
C ALA A 107 -5.00 -7.64 8.77
N PRO A 108 -5.94 -7.38 7.85
CA PRO A 108 -7.18 -8.17 7.74
C PRO A 108 -6.90 -9.67 7.60
N PRO A 109 -7.83 -10.55 8.03
CA PRO A 109 -7.70 -11.98 7.80
C PRO A 109 -7.70 -12.32 6.29
N GLU A 110 -6.95 -13.35 5.91
CA GLU A 110 -6.87 -13.81 4.51
C GLU A 110 -8.20 -14.33 3.98
N LYS A 111 -9.01 -14.95 4.83
CA LYS A 111 -10.36 -15.37 4.46
C LYS A 111 -11.23 -14.13 4.32
N GLU A 112 -11.82 -13.96 3.13
CA GLU A 112 -12.84 -12.94 2.91
C GLU A 112 -13.98 -13.09 3.93
N ILE A 113 -14.37 -11.95 4.50
CA ILE A 113 -15.51 -11.89 5.40
C ILE A 113 -16.73 -11.70 4.50
N ASN A 114 -17.55 -12.73 4.38
CA ASN A 114 -18.85 -12.59 3.75
C ASN A 114 -19.74 -11.74 4.65
N LEU A 115 -19.92 -10.48 4.26
CA LEU A 115 -20.88 -9.60 4.92
C LEU A 115 -22.30 -10.15 4.65
N PRO A 116 -23.14 -10.30 5.69
CA PRO A 116 -24.52 -10.67 5.47
C PRO A 116 -25.22 -9.57 4.66
N THR A 117 -26.09 -9.96 3.73
CA THR A 117 -26.97 -9.02 3.04
C THR A 117 -27.96 -8.42 4.03
N GLN A 118 -28.18 -7.12 3.94
CA GLN A 118 -29.22 -6.44 4.69
C GLN A 118 -30.59 -6.72 4.03
N GLU A 119 -31.62 -7.03 4.83
CA GLU A 119 -33.01 -7.16 4.34
C GLU A 119 -33.58 -5.82 3.86
#